data_AF-A0A0G0QAX9-F1
#
_entry.id   AF-A0A0G0QAX9-F1
#
_cell.length_a   1.000
_cell.length_b   1.000
_cell.length_c   1.000
_cell.angle_alpha   90.00
_cell.angle_beta   90.00
_cell.angle_gamma   90.00
#
_symmetry.space_group_name_H-M   'P 1'
#
loop_
_entity.id
_entity.type
_entity.pdbx_description
1 polymer ?
#
loop_
_entity_poly.entity_id
_entity_poly.type
_entity_poly.pdbx_seq_one_letter_code
_entity_poly.pdbx_strand_id
1 'polypeptide(L)'
;MLNISQTRALLLRRISFCIVRNFRLYIGSFFVPILTAVKIEDARFCAKAKSALFVICGIMVLNMTIIILQRLLLEFVWDIIYFPIWWYTKGAIHALRWCFNLFLHGNENLAPGLWLANLFVPMFGQFDIQGRIVSFLMRFVQIFARTVALAVWFSLCLVLFFCWLALPLLVVYAI
;
A
#
# COMPACT_ATOMS: atom_id res chain seq x y z
N MET A 1 -13.39 -75.83 43.68
CA MET A 1 -12.15 -75.04 43.55
C MET A 1 -12.26 -74.19 42.29
N LEU A 2 -12.69 -72.93 42.43
CA LEU A 2 -12.90 -72.01 41.32
C LEU A 2 -11.64 -71.15 41.11
N ASN A 3 -11.24 -71.06 39.84
CA ASN A 3 -9.94 -70.65 39.34
C ASN A 3 -9.73 -69.12 39.40
N ILE A 4 -8.56 -68.69 39.89
CA ILE A 4 -8.13 -67.30 40.13
C ILE A 4 -8.01 -66.46 38.82
N SER A 5 -8.16 -67.08 37.64
CA SER A 5 -8.05 -66.38 36.36
C SER A 5 -9.28 -65.57 35.93
N GLN A 6 -10.47 -65.81 36.49
CA GLN A 6 -11.69 -65.07 36.09
C GLN A 6 -11.96 -63.78 36.88
N THR A 7 -11.38 -63.59 38.07
CA THR A 7 -11.67 -62.41 38.92
C THR A 7 -11.00 -61.13 38.42
N ARG A 8 -9.95 -61.23 37.58
CA ARG A 8 -9.26 -60.05 37.03
C ARG A 8 -10.00 -59.39 35.87
N ALA A 9 -10.93 -60.08 35.21
CA ALA A 9 -11.69 -59.53 34.09
C ALA A 9 -12.86 -58.62 34.52
N LEU A 10 -13.30 -58.69 35.78
CA LEU A 10 -14.44 -57.92 36.30
C LEU A 10 -14.03 -56.60 36.99
N LEU A 11 -12.80 -56.47 37.47
CA LEU A 11 -12.30 -55.24 38.11
C LEU A 11 -11.80 -54.17 37.11
N LEU A 12 -11.58 -54.54 35.83
CA LEU A 12 -11.19 -53.61 34.76
C LEU A 12 -12.37 -53.09 33.93
N ARG A 13 -13.63 -53.31 34.35
CA ARG A 13 -14.83 -52.75 33.68
C ARG A 13 -15.41 -51.50 34.35
N ARG A 14 -14.81 -51.01 35.44
CA ARG A 14 -15.27 -49.81 36.17
C ARG A 14 -14.29 -48.65 36.18
N ILE A 15 -13.36 -48.61 35.23
CA ILE A 15 -12.63 -47.38 34.91
C ILE A 15 -13.16 -46.89 33.58
N SER A 16 -14.28 -46.17 33.62
CA SER A 16 -14.65 -45.31 32.50
C SER A 16 -13.60 -44.20 32.43
N PHE A 17 -12.50 -44.49 31.77
CA PHE A 17 -11.54 -43.51 31.32
C PHE A 17 -12.29 -42.60 30.35
N CYS A 18 -12.79 -41.48 30.85
CA CYS A 18 -13.19 -40.38 30.00
C CYS A 18 -11.89 -39.74 29.48
N ILE A 19 -11.22 -40.43 28.55
CA ILE A 19 -10.17 -39.82 27.73
C ILE A 19 -10.88 -38.72 26.96
N VAL A 20 -10.72 -37.46 27.40
CA VAL A 20 -10.97 -36.31 26.55
C VAL A 20 -9.87 -36.33 25.50
N ARG A 21 -10.07 -37.18 24.49
CA ARG A 21 -9.18 -37.28 23.34
C ARG A 21 -9.35 -35.96 22.59
N ASN A 22 -8.26 -35.19 22.53
CA ASN A 22 -8.10 -34.03 21.66
C ASN A 22 -9.21 -32.97 21.76
N PHE A 23 -9.18 -32.13 22.79
CA PHE A 23 -9.70 -30.78 22.61
C PHE A 23 -8.63 -29.97 21.88
N ARG A 24 -8.64 -30.04 20.55
CA ARG A 24 -7.75 -29.28 19.65
C ARG A 24 -8.27 -27.85 19.58
N LEU A 25 -7.93 -27.06 20.59
CA LEU A 25 -8.32 -25.66 20.69
C LEU A 25 -7.30 -24.84 19.88
N TYR A 26 -7.61 -24.61 18.60
CA TYR A 26 -6.76 -23.82 17.71
C TYR A 26 -6.91 -22.34 18.03
N ILE A 27 -5.96 -21.78 18.77
CA ILE A 27 -5.76 -20.33 18.90
C ILE A 27 -4.42 -20.00 18.24
N GLY A 28 -4.44 -19.75 16.93
CA GLY A 28 -3.25 -19.32 16.18
C GLY A 28 -2.06 -20.29 16.19
N SER A 29 -0.95 -19.85 15.60
CA SER A 29 0.25 -20.66 15.31
C SER A 29 1.13 -20.99 16.52
N PHE A 30 0.68 -20.76 17.76
CA PHE A 30 1.47 -21.06 18.95
C PHE A 30 1.03 -22.38 19.58
N PHE A 31 1.88 -23.39 19.42
CA PHE A 31 1.73 -24.71 20.01
C PHE A 31 2.17 -24.66 21.48
N VAL A 32 1.21 -24.65 22.41
CA VAL A 32 1.50 -24.78 23.85
C VAL A 32 1.06 -26.18 24.30
N PRO A 33 2.00 -27.13 24.50
CA PRO A 33 1.66 -28.44 25.04
C PRO A 33 1.54 -28.36 26.56
N ILE A 34 0.33 -28.13 27.08
CA ILE A 34 0.03 -28.39 28.50
C ILE A 34 -0.45 -29.84 28.61
N LEU A 35 0.49 -30.72 28.96
CA LEU A 35 0.23 -32.12 29.28
C LEU A 35 0.22 -32.28 30.80
N THR A 36 -0.82 -31.77 31.47
CA THR A 36 -1.10 -32.11 32.87
C THR A 36 -2.13 -33.23 32.92
N ALA A 37 -1.64 -34.45 33.18
CA ALA A 37 -2.49 -35.61 33.42
C ALA A 37 -3.14 -35.49 34.82
N VAL A 38 -4.31 -34.85 34.88
CA VAL A 38 -5.13 -34.84 36.10
C VAL A 38 -5.96 -36.12 36.14
N LYS A 39 -5.78 -36.94 37.19
CA LYS A 39 -6.59 -38.12 37.45
C LYS A 39 -7.97 -37.67 37.95
N ILE A 40 -8.95 -37.65 37.05
CA ILE A 40 -10.33 -37.21 37.33
C ILE A 40 -11.18 -38.46 37.56
N GLU A 41 -11.59 -38.72 38.81
CA GLU A 41 -12.43 -39.88 39.18
C GLU A 41 -13.93 -39.68 38.89
N ASP A 42 -14.36 -38.49 38.43
CA ASP A 42 -15.77 -38.17 38.17
C ASP A 42 -16.03 -37.67 36.75
N ALA A 43 -16.81 -38.42 35.96
CA ALA A 43 -17.26 -38.04 34.61
C ALA A 43 -18.05 -36.70 34.58
N ARG A 44 -18.67 -36.30 35.70
CA ARG A 44 -19.33 -35.00 35.86
C ARG A 44 -18.34 -33.82 35.84
N PHE A 45 -17.11 -34.02 36.32
CA PHE A 45 -16.09 -32.97 36.33
C PHE A 45 -15.57 -32.68 34.91
N CYS A 46 -15.53 -33.72 34.06
CA CYS A 46 -15.13 -33.63 32.67
C CYS A 46 -16.08 -32.78 31.80
N ALA A 47 -17.40 -32.91 32.01
CA ALA A 47 -18.40 -32.09 31.31
C ALA A 47 -18.31 -30.61 31.71
N LYS A 48 -18.12 -30.34 33.01
CA LYS A 48 -18.00 -28.98 33.56
C LYS A 48 -16.71 -28.29 33.10
N ALA A 49 -15.62 -29.03 32.96
CA ALA A 49 -14.35 -28.53 32.42
C ALA A 49 -14.45 -28.15 30.94
N LYS A 50 -15.15 -28.95 30.11
CA LYS A 50 -15.37 -28.62 28.68
C LYS A 50 -16.20 -27.35 28.49
N SER A 51 -17.26 -27.17 29.28
CA SER A 51 -18.07 -25.94 29.22
C SER A 51 -17.28 -24.72 29.66
N ALA A 52 -16.45 -24.83 30.71
CA ALA A 52 -15.59 -23.73 31.16
C ALA A 52 -14.54 -23.35 30.09
N LEU A 53 -13.93 -24.34 29.45
CA LEU A 53 -12.93 -24.12 28.39
C LEU A 53 -13.54 -23.43 27.15
N PHE A 54 -14.77 -23.80 26.77
CA PHE A 54 -15.49 -23.17 25.66
C PHE A 54 -15.84 -21.71 25.94
N VAL A 55 -16.27 -21.40 27.18
CA VAL A 55 -16.53 -20.01 27.61
C VAL A 55 -15.26 -19.17 27.63
N ILE A 56 -14.16 -19.69 28.16
CA ILE A 56 -12.86 -18.98 28.17
C ILE A 56 -12.35 -18.74 26.74
N CYS A 57 -12.46 -19.74 25.85
CA CYS A 57 -12.10 -19.59 24.44
C CYS A 57 -12.97 -18.54 23.74
N GLY A 58 -14.29 -18.54 23.97
CA GLY A 58 -15.21 -17.55 23.41
C GLY A 58 -14.89 -16.12 23.87
N ILE A 59 -14.60 -15.92 25.15
CA ILE A 59 -14.19 -14.61 25.70
C ILE A 59 -12.85 -14.16 25.11
N MET A 60 -11.90 -15.08 24.91
CA MET A 60 -10.60 -14.76 24.31
C MET A 60 -10.71 -14.36 22.84
N VAL A 61 -11.53 -15.05 22.05
CA VAL A 61 -11.80 -14.70 20.64
C VAL A 61 -12.49 -13.34 20.54
N LEU A 62 -13.49 -13.08 21.39
CA LEU A 62 -14.21 -11.81 21.39
C LEU A 62 -13.30 -10.61 21.70
N ASN A 63 -12.43 -10.73 22.71
CA ASN A 63 -11.45 -9.69 23.03
C ASN A 63 -10.46 -9.44 21.89
N MET A 64 -9.97 -10.49 21.23
CA MET A 64 -9.09 -10.33 20.07
C MET A 64 -9.75 -9.57 18.93
N THR A 65 -11.01 -9.86 18.62
CA THR A 65 -11.74 -9.15 17.56
C THR A 65 -11.96 -7.67 17.88
N ILE A 66 -12.24 -7.34 19.14
CA ILE A 66 -12.43 -5.95 19.59
C ILE A 66 -11.14 -5.14 19.43
N ILE A 67 -9.99 -5.71 19.81
CA ILE A 67 -8.68 -5.05 19.68
C ILE A 67 -8.34 -4.80 18.21
N ILE A 68 -8.59 -5.78 17.34
CA ILE A 68 -8.34 -5.65 15.89
C ILE A 68 -9.21 -4.53 15.31
N LEU A 69 -10.51 -4.51 15.65
CA LEU A 69 -11.44 -3.49 15.16
C LEU A 69 -11.03 -2.08 15.63
N GLN A 70 -10.66 -1.93 16.90
CA GLN A 70 -10.19 -0.65 17.44
C GLN A 70 -8.93 -0.17 16.71
N ARG A 71 -7.98 -1.07 16.44
CA ARG A 71 -6.74 -0.73 15.73
C ARG A 71 -7.01 -0.33 14.28
N LEU A 72 -7.89 -1.06 13.58
CA LEU A 72 -8.29 -0.75 12.21
C LEU A 72 -8.96 0.63 12.11
N LEU A 73 -9.86 0.96 13.04
CA LEU A 73 -10.50 2.27 13.09
C LEU A 73 -9.48 3.39 13.36
N LEU A 74 -8.51 3.16 14.25
CA LEU A 74 -7.46 4.13 14.52
C LEU A 74 -6.58 4.36 13.29
N GLU A 75 -6.15 3.30 12.61
CA GLU A 75 -5.37 3.37 11.36
C GLU A 75 -6.15 4.14 10.28
N PHE A 76 -7.45 3.89 10.14
CA PHE A 76 -8.31 4.62 9.19
C PHE A 76 -8.36 6.14 9.47
N VAL A 77 -8.47 6.55 10.74
CA VAL A 77 -8.44 7.99 11.10
C VAL A 77 -7.07 8.59 10.78
N TRP A 78 -5.99 7.87 11.08
CA TRP A 78 -4.64 8.34 10.74
C TRP A 78 -4.44 8.47 9.24
N ASP A 79 -4.96 7.54 8.43
CA ASP A 79 -4.87 7.61 6.98
C ASP A 79 -5.60 8.83 6.41
N ILE A 80 -6.80 9.15 6.94
CA ILE A 80 -7.55 10.35 6.52
C ILE A 80 -6.76 11.64 6.79
N ILE A 81 -6.11 11.75 7.95
CA ILE A 81 -5.35 12.95 8.33
C ILE A 81 -3.99 13.00 7.60
N TYR A 82 -3.35 11.85 7.41
CA TYR A 82 -2.04 11.75 6.75
C TYR A 82 -2.14 12.02 5.25
N PHE A 83 -3.24 11.63 4.61
CA PHE A 83 -3.46 11.80 3.17
C PHE A 83 -3.24 13.24 2.66
N PRO A 84 -3.91 14.29 3.18
CA PRO A 84 -3.69 15.67 2.71
C PRO A 84 -2.26 16.15 3.00
N ILE A 85 -1.69 15.80 4.16
CA ILE A 85 -0.33 16.18 4.52
C ILE A 85 0.68 15.60 3.52
N TRP A 86 0.54 14.31 3.19
CA TRP A 86 1.39 13.65 2.20
C TRP A 86 1.22 14.25 0.79
N TRP A 87 -0.02 14.56 0.40
CA TRP A 87 -0.34 15.12 -0.92
C TRP A 87 0.39 16.45 -1.16
N TYR A 88 0.30 17.38 -0.21
CA TYR A 88 0.93 18.71 -0.33
C TYR A 88 2.44 18.72 -0.09
N THR A 89 3.00 17.66 0.48
CA THR A 89 4.45 17.56 0.75
C THR A 89 5.14 16.66 -0.28
N LYS A 90 5.21 15.36 -0.02
CA LYS A 90 5.93 14.39 -0.84
C LYS A 90 5.28 14.24 -2.21
N GLY A 91 3.94 14.15 -2.26
CA GLY A 91 3.18 14.03 -3.51
C GLY A 91 3.47 15.19 -4.46
N ALA A 92 3.38 16.42 -3.95
CA ALA A 92 3.68 17.63 -4.73
C ALA A 92 5.11 17.65 -5.29
N ILE A 93 6.12 17.21 -4.53
CA ILE A 93 7.50 17.10 -5.02
C ILE A 93 7.61 16.07 -6.15
N HIS A 94 6.93 14.92 -6.03
CA HIS A 94 6.90 13.92 -7.09
C HIS A 94 6.24 14.45 -8.36
N ALA A 95 5.09 15.13 -8.23
CA ALA A 95 4.39 15.75 -9.35
C ALA A 95 5.23 16.84 -10.01
N LEU A 96 5.94 17.67 -9.23
CA LEU A 96 6.83 18.71 -9.74
C LEU A 96 7.99 18.13 -10.54
N ARG A 97 8.65 17.08 -10.03
CA ARG A 97 9.73 16.38 -10.76
C ARG A 97 9.23 15.78 -12.06
N TRP A 98 8.03 15.19 -12.05
CA TRP A 98 7.41 14.66 -13.25
C TRP A 98 7.14 15.76 -14.29
N CYS A 99 6.58 16.91 -13.87
CA CYS A 99 6.36 18.06 -14.75
C CYS A 99 7.68 18.62 -15.31
N PHE A 100 8.73 18.66 -14.50
CA PHE A 100 10.05 19.11 -14.93
C PHE A 100 10.65 18.18 -15.98
N ASN A 101 10.56 16.86 -15.80
CA ASN A 101 10.99 15.89 -16.80
C ASN A 101 10.19 16.02 -18.11
N LEU A 102 8.88 16.26 -18.01
CA LEU A 102 8.03 16.49 -19.18
C LEU A 102 8.42 17.78 -19.94
N PHE A 103 8.82 18.82 -19.21
CA PHE A 103 9.36 20.04 -19.81
C PHE A 103 10.72 19.81 -20.49
N LEU A 104 11.63 19.06 -19.84
CA LEU A 104 12.93 18.68 -20.42
C LEU A 104 12.76 17.94 -21.75
N HIS A 105 11.85 16.98 -21.83
CA HIS A 105 11.55 16.30 -23.09
C HIS A 105 10.98 17.25 -24.15
N GLY A 106 10.16 18.23 -23.76
CA GLY A 106 9.75 19.30 -24.66
C GLY A 106 10.94 20.11 -25.18
N ASN A 107 11.88 20.45 -24.31
CA ASN A 107 13.09 21.19 -24.69
C ASN A 107 14.02 20.38 -25.60
N GLU A 108 14.16 19.07 -25.39
CA GLU A 108 14.92 18.17 -26.26
C GLU A 108 14.31 18.08 -27.67
N ASN A 109 12.99 18.01 -27.78
CA ASN A 109 12.28 17.90 -29.05
C ASN A 109 12.30 19.21 -29.87
N LEU A 110 12.17 20.36 -29.21
CA LEU A 110 12.16 21.66 -29.90
C LEU A 110 13.55 22.27 -30.05
N ALA A 111 14.46 21.97 -29.11
CA ALA A 111 15.87 22.37 -29.05
C ALA A 111 16.17 23.83 -29.47
N PRO A 112 15.41 24.85 -29.01
CA PRO A 112 15.60 26.23 -29.48
C PRO A 112 17.02 26.76 -29.23
N GLY A 113 17.69 26.31 -28.17
CA GLY A 113 19.08 26.66 -27.88
C GLY A 113 20.08 26.20 -28.94
N LEU A 114 19.87 25.02 -29.55
CA LEU A 114 20.73 24.51 -30.61
C LEU A 114 20.64 25.37 -31.89
N TRP A 115 19.43 25.87 -32.18
CA TRP A 115 19.19 26.76 -33.31
C TRP A 115 19.80 28.14 -33.08
N LEU A 116 19.76 28.64 -31.85
CA LEU A 116 20.39 29.91 -31.48
C LEU A 116 21.92 29.87 -31.66
N ALA A 117 22.55 28.75 -31.28
CA ALA A 117 23.99 28.55 -31.48
C ALA A 117 24.39 28.54 -32.97
N ASN A 118 23.48 28.09 -33.85
CA ASN A 118 23.70 28.02 -35.29
C ASN A 118 23.12 29.23 -36.05
N LEU A 119 22.79 30.34 -35.39
CA LEU A 119 22.09 31.45 -36.04
C LEU A 119 22.88 32.09 -37.20
N PHE A 120 24.21 32.11 -37.11
CA PHE A 120 25.09 32.76 -38.08
C PHE A 120 25.65 31.83 -39.18
N VAL A 121 25.28 30.54 -39.17
CA VAL A 121 25.75 29.59 -40.20
C VAL A 121 24.89 29.73 -41.45
N PRO A 122 25.46 30.08 -42.62
CA PRO A 122 24.69 30.25 -43.86
C PRO A 122 24.09 28.91 -44.33
N MET A 123 22.85 28.94 -44.84
CA MET A 123 22.11 27.74 -45.25
C MET A 123 22.46 27.27 -46.67
N PHE A 124 22.80 28.20 -47.57
CA PHE A 124 23.01 27.93 -49.00
C PHE A 124 24.49 27.89 -49.42
N GLY A 125 25.44 27.97 -48.47
CA GLY A 125 26.88 27.97 -48.78
C GLY A 125 27.39 29.18 -49.59
N GLN A 126 26.50 30.07 -50.03
CA GLN A 126 26.82 31.34 -50.68
C GLN A 126 27.17 32.40 -49.63
N PHE A 127 28.27 33.12 -49.86
CA PHE A 127 28.77 34.13 -48.94
C PHE A 127 28.24 35.54 -49.22
N ASP A 128 27.28 35.68 -50.15
CA ASP A 128 26.64 36.94 -50.45
C ASP A 128 25.90 37.51 -49.24
N ILE A 129 26.03 38.82 -49.04
CA ILE A 129 25.42 39.56 -47.92
C ILE A 129 23.89 39.40 -47.94
N GLN A 130 23.28 39.44 -49.14
CA GLN A 130 21.84 39.20 -49.32
C GLN A 130 21.44 37.80 -48.84
N GLY A 131 22.18 36.74 -49.23
CA GLY A 131 21.88 35.37 -48.82
C GLY A 131 22.01 35.14 -47.31
N ARG A 132 22.96 35.82 -46.66
CA ARG A 132 23.16 35.75 -45.20
C ARG A 132 22.03 36.40 -44.42
N ILE A 133 21.55 37.58 -44.86
CA ILE A 133 20.44 38.29 -44.22
C ILE A 133 19.14 37.47 -44.29
N VAL A 134 18.84 36.89 -45.46
CA VAL A 134 17.66 36.03 -45.63
C VAL A 134 17.75 34.77 -44.76
N SER A 135 18.92 34.12 -44.73
CA SER A 135 19.16 32.93 -43.89
C SER A 135 18.98 33.23 -42.40
N PHE A 136 19.48 34.38 -41.94
CA PHE A 136 19.32 34.84 -40.56
C PHE A 136 17.85 35.06 -40.20
N LEU A 137 17.09 35.78 -41.05
CA LEU A 137 15.67 36.04 -40.81
C LEU A 137 14.85 34.76 -40.72
N MET A 138 15.06 33.81 -41.62
CA MET A 138 14.34 32.53 -41.60
C MET A 138 14.61 31.73 -40.31
N ARG A 139 15.87 31.65 -39.89
CA ARG A 139 16.24 30.97 -38.63
C ARG A 139 15.71 31.71 -37.41
N PHE A 140 15.72 33.04 -37.42
CA PHE A 140 15.15 33.87 -36.36
C PHE A 140 13.66 33.59 -36.18
N VAL A 141 12.88 33.55 -37.26
CA VAL A 141 11.45 33.19 -37.22
C VAL A 141 11.24 31.76 -36.70
N GLN A 142 12.07 30.80 -37.14
CA GLN A 142 11.98 29.42 -36.66
C GLN A 142 12.30 29.30 -35.16
N ILE A 143 13.31 30.02 -34.65
CA ILE A 143 13.64 30.06 -33.22
C ILE A 143 12.49 30.68 -32.44
N PHE A 144 11.90 31.77 -32.94
CA PHE A 144 10.77 32.42 -32.30
C PHE A 144 9.57 31.47 -32.19
N ALA A 145 9.19 30.81 -33.29
CA ALA A 145 8.10 29.85 -33.32
C ALA A 145 8.34 28.66 -32.36
N ARG A 146 9.56 28.10 -32.34
CA ARG A 146 9.93 27.00 -31.42
C ARG A 146 9.93 27.44 -29.96
N THR A 147 10.39 28.65 -29.68
CA THR A 147 10.36 29.21 -28.31
C THR A 147 8.92 29.41 -27.83
N VAL A 148 8.04 29.92 -28.68
CA VAL A 148 6.60 30.05 -28.35
C VAL A 148 5.97 28.68 -28.12
N ALA A 149 6.26 27.69 -28.97
CA ALA A 149 5.76 26.33 -28.80
C ALA A 149 6.27 25.68 -27.49
N LEU A 150 7.54 25.91 -27.11
CA LEU A 150 8.08 25.45 -25.83
C LEU A 150 7.43 26.16 -24.64
N ALA A 151 7.13 27.46 -24.77
CA ALA A 151 6.41 28.21 -23.75
C ALA A 151 4.98 27.69 -23.55
N VAL A 152 4.26 27.38 -24.64
CA VAL A 152 2.93 26.74 -24.57
C VAL A 152 3.03 25.36 -23.90
N TRP A 153 4.05 24.58 -24.24
CA TRP A 153 4.29 23.28 -23.59
C TRP A 153 4.53 23.42 -22.08
N PHE A 154 5.35 24.40 -21.68
CA PHE A 154 5.57 24.72 -20.27
C PHE A 154 4.28 25.14 -19.55
N SER A 155 3.46 26.00 -20.18
CA SER A 155 2.15 26.39 -19.64
C SER A 155 1.23 25.19 -19.44
N LEU A 156 1.22 24.23 -20.37
CA LEU A 156 0.44 22.99 -20.23
C LEU A 156 0.92 22.15 -19.04
N CYS A 157 2.24 22.00 -18.86
CA CYS A 157 2.81 21.33 -17.68
C CYS A 157 2.38 22.01 -16.36
N LEU A 158 2.38 23.35 -16.32
CA LEU A 158 1.92 24.09 -15.15
C LEU A 158 0.42 23.89 -14.87
N VAL A 159 -0.42 23.98 -15.89
CA VAL A 159 -1.87 23.76 -15.75
C VAL A 159 -2.14 22.36 -15.21
N LEU A 160 -1.45 21.35 -15.73
CA LEU A 160 -1.59 19.97 -15.25
C LEU A 160 -1.14 19.83 -13.79
N PHE A 161 -0.04 20.45 -13.40
CA PHE A 161 0.42 20.49 -12.01
C PHE A 161 -0.62 21.13 -11.07
N PHE A 162 -1.16 22.30 -11.42
CA PHE A 162 -2.19 22.96 -10.61
C PHE A 162 -3.50 22.18 -10.57
N CYS A 163 -3.90 21.56 -11.69
CA CYS A 163 -5.06 20.67 -11.73
C CYS A 163 -4.88 19.48 -10.78
N TRP A 164 -3.68 18.89 -10.74
CA TRP A 164 -3.35 17.82 -9.80
C TRP A 164 -3.39 18.30 -8.34
N LEU A 165 -2.88 19.51 -8.07
CA LEU A 165 -2.91 20.09 -6.73
C LEU A 165 -4.34 20.43 -6.25
N ALA A 166 -5.24 20.76 -7.18
CA ALA A 166 -6.63 21.11 -6.91
C ALA A 166 -7.54 19.88 -6.66
N LEU A 167 -7.16 18.68 -7.10
CA LEU A 167 -7.96 17.45 -6.92
C LEU A 167 -8.45 17.21 -5.48
N PRO A 168 -7.60 17.22 -4.44
CA PRO A 168 -8.06 16.98 -3.06
C PRO A 168 -9.05 18.06 -2.59
N LEU A 169 -8.88 19.32 -3.02
CA LEU A 169 -9.82 20.41 -2.70
C LEU A 169 -11.18 20.18 -3.35
N LEU A 170 -11.19 19.74 -4.62
CA LEU A 170 -12.42 19.40 -5.34
C LEU A 170 -13.17 18.24 -4.70
N VAL A 171 -12.45 17.21 -4.22
CA VAL A 171 -13.08 16.08 -3.53
C VAL A 171 -13.74 16.53 -2.22
N VAL A 172 -13.07 17.38 -1.43
CA VAL A 172 -13.66 17.93 -0.20
C VAL A 172 -14.88 18.81 -0.48
N TYR A 173 -14.89 19.55 -1.59
CA TYR A 173 -16.03 20.38 -1.99
C TYR A 173 -17.22 19.55 -2.51
N ALA A 174 -16.96 18.39 -3.14
CA ALA A 174 -17.99 17.55 -3.74
C ALA A 174 -18.72 16.62 -2.77
N ILE A 175 -18.17 16.43 -1.56
CA ILE A 175 -18.75 15.63 -0.46
C ILE A 175 -19.66 16.52 0.40
#